data_AF-A0A849UTX8-F1
#
_entry.id   AF-A0A849UTX8-F1
#
_cell.length_a   1.000
_cell.length_b   1.000
_cell.length_c   1.000
_cell.angle_alpha   90.00
_cell.angle_beta   90.00
_cell.angle_gamma   90.00
#
_symmetry.space_group_name_H-M   'P 1'
#
loop_
_entity.id
_entity.type
_entity.pdbx_description
1 polymer ?
#
loop_
_entity_poly.entity_id
_entity_poly.type
_entity_poly.pdbx_seq_one_letter_code
_entity_poly.pdbx_strand_id
1 'polypeptide(L)'
;MLKKNTTLFLILITLFVSNTFAQQNDYKVKSGTISFKSEALLELIKAQSKELKGIVLASKKQFAFIVSISSFKGFNSPLQQEHFNENYLESNKYSTASFEGKIIEDIDFSKDGVYSIRAKGNLTVHGVVQERIIKSDVIVKHNTISLKSNFTVLLADHNISIPKVVHEKLASEINVEIKADLIVK
;
A
#
# COMPACT_ATOMS: atom_id res chain seq x y z
N MET A 1 59.99 -45.77 6.83
CA MET A 1 59.63 -44.59 6.02
C MET A 1 58.16 -44.69 5.62
N LEU A 2 57.24 -44.11 6.40
CA LEU A 2 55.82 -43.97 6.02
C LEU A 2 55.57 -42.48 5.79
N LYS A 3 55.53 -42.06 4.53
CA LYS A 3 55.25 -40.68 4.13
C LYS A 3 53.73 -40.43 4.18
N LYS A 4 53.37 -39.43 4.99
CA LYS A 4 52.29 -38.45 4.81
C LYS A 4 51.32 -38.74 3.65
N ASN A 5 50.08 -39.11 3.98
CA ASN A 5 48.89 -38.85 3.14
C ASN A 5 47.81 -38.10 3.95
N THR A 6 48.24 -37.19 4.83
CA THR A 6 47.36 -36.29 5.61
C THR A 6 46.68 -35.21 4.75
N THR A 7 46.96 -35.18 3.44
CA THR A 7 46.44 -34.14 2.52
C THR A 7 45.05 -34.48 1.97
N LEU A 8 44.60 -35.74 2.00
CA LEU A 8 43.30 -36.12 1.44
C LEU A 8 42.11 -35.82 2.38
N PHE A 9 42.35 -35.67 3.68
CA PHE A 9 41.30 -35.34 4.66
C PHE A 9 40.98 -33.83 4.70
N LEU A 10 41.83 -32.99 4.11
CA LEU A 10 41.67 -31.53 4.15
C LEU A 10 40.80 -30.97 3.00
N ILE A 11 40.51 -31.78 1.97
CA ILE A 11 39.72 -31.36 0.80
C ILE A 11 38.21 -31.60 0.99
N LEU A 12 37.80 -32.36 2.01
CA LEU A 12 36.38 -32.65 2.27
C LEU A 12 35.69 -31.63 3.20
N ILE A 13 36.42 -30.64 3.73
CA ILE A 13 35.90 -29.66 4.70
C ILE A 13 35.46 -28.33 4.02
N THR A 14 35.79 -28.10 2.75
CA THR A 14 35.60 -26.79 2.08
C THR A 14 34.29 -26.59 1.33
N LEU A 15 33.30 -27.50 1.41
CA LEU A 15 32.05 -27.38 0.63
C LEU A 15 30.77 -27.08 1.43
N PHE A 16 30.86 -26.86 2.74
CA PHE A 16 29.74 -26.28 3.51
C PHE A 16 29.79 -24.75 3.51
N VAL A 17 29.84 -24.13 2.33
CA VAL A 17 29.36 -22.75 2.18
C VAL A 17 27.86 -22.85 2.08
N SER A 18 27.19 -22.99 3.22
CA SER A 18 25.75 -22.80 3.32
C SER A 18 25.46 -21.37 2.90
N ASN A 19 25.05 -21.18 1.64
CA ASN A 19 24.38 -19.97 1.20
C ASN A 19 23.12 -19.82 2.06
N THR A 20 23.24 -19.17 3.22
CA THR A 20 22.08 -18.65 3.95
C THR A 20 21.56 -17.51 3.10
N PHE A 21 20.74 -17.83 2.10
CA PHE A 21 19.84 -16.85 1.52
C PHE A 21 18.98 -16.37 2.69
N ALA A 22 19.29 -15.18 3.21
CA ALA A 22 18.40 -14.50 4.14
C ALA A 22 17.10 -14.26 3.38
N GLN A 23 16.14 -15.16 3.57
CA GLN A 23 14.85 -15.06 2.91
C GLN A 23 14.15 -13.84 3.50
N GLN A 24 13.99 -12.79 2.70
CA GLN A 24 13.20 -11.65 3.14
C GLN A 24 11.78 -12.13 3.39
N ASN A 25 11.24 -11.80 4.56
CA ASN A 25 9.90 -12.19 4.95
C ASN A 25 8.87 -11.49 4.06
N ASP A 26 7.79 -12.19 3.73
CA ASP A 26 6.60 -11.54 3.18
C ASP A 26 5.78 -10.98 4.34
N TYR A 27 5.11 -9.84 4.11
CA TYR A 27 4.33 -9.14 5.11
C TYR A 27 2.87 -9.06 4.71
N LYS A 28 1.98 -9.02 5.71
CA LYS A 28 0.54 -8.77 5.55
C LYS A 28 0.10 -7.67 6.51
N VAL A 29 -0.86 -6.85 6.09
CA VAL A 29 -1.47 -5.83 6.95
C VAL A 29 -2.16 -6.50 8.13
N LYS A 30 -1.75 -6.14 9.35
CA LYS A 30 -2.43 -6.50 10.61
C LYS A 30 -3.51 -5.48 10.95
N SER A 31 -3.19 -4.19 10.78
CA SER A 31 -4.09 -3.07 11.00
C SER A 31 -3.77 -1.98 9.99
N GLY A 32 -4.77 -1.49 9.27
CA GLY A 32 -4.60 -0.44 8.27
C GLY A 32 -5.76 0.54 8.32
N THR A 33 -5.47 1.81 8.08
CA THR A 33 -6.45 2.87 7.90
C THR A 33 -6.14 3.59 6.60
N ILE A 34 -7.19 3.84 5.82
CA ILE A 34 -7.17 4.78 4.70
C ILE A 34 -8.21 5.85 4.99
N SER A 35 -7.83 7.11 4.81
CA SER A 35 -8.73 8.25 4.95
C SER A 35 -8.60 9.16 3.75
N PHE A 36 -9.66 9.91 3.49
CA PHE A 36 -9.61 10.96 2.48
C PHE A 36 -10.21 12.27 2.98
N LYS A 37 -9.81 13.36 2.32
CA LYS A 37 -10.31 14.71 2.52
C LYS A 37 -10.61 15.34 1.15
N SER A 38 -11.86 15.74 0.93
CA SER A 38 -12.25 16.68 -0.14
C SER A 38 -12.45 18.05 0.49
N GLU A 39 -11.69 19.03 0.05
CA GLU A 39 -11.76 20.40 0.58
C GLU A 39 -12.11 21.36 -0.56
N ALA A 40 -13.36 21.82 -0.56
CA ALA A 40 -13.88 22.80 -1.51
C ALA A 40 -14.25 24.10 -0.77
N LEU A 41 -14.65 25.12 -1.51
CA LEU A 41 -14.96 26.45 -0.97
C LEU A 41 -16.03 26.41 0.14
N LEU A 42 -17.08 25.63 -0.07
CA LEU A 42 -18.25 25.61 0.81
C LEU A 42 -18.33 24.38 1.72
N GLU A 43 -17.53 23.34 1.44
CA GLU A 43 -17.64 22.11 2.21
C GLU A 43 -16.32 21.35 2.34
N LEU A 44 -16.15 20.79 3.53
CA LEU A 44 -15.08 19.88 3.88
C LEU A 44 -15.69 18.49 4.13
N ILE A 45 -15.35 17.53 3.28
CA ILE A 45 -15.79 16.14 3.38
C ILE A 45 -14.62 15.27 3.81
N LYS A 46 -14.83 14.44 4.82
CA LYS A 46 -13.85 13.45 5.29
C LYS A 46 -14.53 12.11 5.48
N ALA A 47 -13.81 11.03 5.17
CA ALA A 47 -14.19 9.70 5.59
C ALA A 47 -12.95 8.84 5.76
N GLN A 48 -13.10 7.74 6.49
CA GLN A 48 -12.05 6.76 6.74
C GLN A 48 -12.58 5.33 6.70
N SER A 49 -11.72 4.40 6.35
CA SER A 49 -11.93 2.96 6.49
C SER A 49 -10.78 2.35 7.26
N LYS A 50 -11.11 1.40 8.16
CA LYS A 50 -10.15 0.55 8.87
C LYS A 50 -10.03 -0.85 8.24
N GLU A 51 -10.65 -1.07 7.09
CA GLU A 51 -10.69 -2.36 6.39
C GLU A 51 -9.62 -2.46 5.30
N LEU A 52 -8.58 -1.64 5.37
CA LEU A 52 -7.46 -1.72 4.45
C LEU A 52 -6.74 -3.06 4.65
N LYS A 53 -6.66 -3.85 3.58
CA LYS A 53 -5.91 -5.10 3.51
C LYS A 53 -4.73 -4.92 2.57
N GLY A 54 -3.68 -5.70 2.78
CA GLY A 54 -2.56 -5.68 1.86
C GLY A 54 -1.49 -6.71 2.17
N ILE A 55 -0.64 -6.93 1.18
CA ILE A 55 0.50 -7.83 1.23
C ILE A 55 1.72 -7.16 0.59
N VAL A 56 2.91 -7.48 1.11
CA VAL A 56 4.20 -7.07 0.54
C VAL A 56 5.06 -8.32 0.41
N LEU A 57 5.47 -8.62 -0.82
CA LEU A 57 6.39 -9.71 -1.14
C LEU A 57 7.79 -9.10 -1.24
N ALA A 58 8.52 -9.06 -0.13
CA ALA A 58 9.75 -8.29 0.02
C ALA A 58 10.83 -8.73 -1.01
N SER A 59 11.03 -10.05 -1.12
CA SER A 59 11.98 -10.63 -2.09
C SER A 59 11.67 -10.29 -3.55
N LYS A 60 10.40 -10.08 -3.89
CA LYS A 60 9.95 -9.72 -5.25
C LYS A 60 9.75 -8.23 -5.44
N LYS A 61 9.92 -7.43 -4.37
CA LYS A 61 9.59 -6.00 -4.31
C LYS A 61 8.16 -5.73 -4.77
N GLN A 62 7.24 -6.66 -4.57
CA GLN A 62 5.85 -6.55 -5.02
C GLN A 62 4.93 -6.20 -3.85
N PHE A 63 3.86 -5.47 -4.13
CA PHE A 63 2.83 -5.19 -3.15
C PHE A 63 1.44 -5.25 -3.79
N ALA A 64 0.44 -5.46 -2.95
CA ALA A 64 -0.96 -5.25 -3.31
C ALA A 64 -1.74 -4.79 -2.09
N PHE A 65 -2.49 -3.70 -2.22
CA PHE A 65 -3.39 -3.16 -1.21
C PHE A 65 -4.80 -3.04 -1.78
N ILE A 66 -5.80 -3.26 -0.93
CA ILE A 66 -7.21 -3.21 -1.31
C ILE A 66 -8.06 -2.71 -0.13
N VAL A 67 -9.11 -1.95 -0.44
CA VAL A 67 -10.12 -1.52 0.52
C VAL A 67 -11.51 -1.63 -0.08
N SER A 68 -12.48 -2.02 0.73
CA SER A 68 -13.90 -1.99 0.37
C SER A 68 -14.41 -0.56 0.34
N ILE A 69 -15.05 -0.13 -0.75
CA ILE A 69 -15.60 1.23 -0.86
C ILE A 69 -16.71 1.48 0.18
N SER A 70 -17.59 0.49 0.37
CA SER A 70 -18.71 0.62 1.32
C SER A 70 -18.27 0.70 2.79
N SER A 71 -17.00 0.37 3.08
CA SER A 71 -16.43 0.43 4.44
C SER A 71 -16.07 1.83 4.92
N PHE A 72 -16.07 2.84 4.04
CA PHE A 72 -15.77 4.21 4.44
C PHE A 72 -16.89 4.77 5.35
N LYS A 73 -16.49 5.42 6.45
CA LYS A 73 -17.36 6.01 7.47
C LYS A 73 -16.82 7.37 7.92
N GLY A 74 -17.66 8.17 8.60
CA GLY A 74 -17.27 9.47 9.16
C GLY A 74 -17.63 10.68 8.30
N PHE A 75 -18.48 10.48 7.29
CA PHE A 75 -19.09 11.54 6.48
C PHE A 75 -19.91 12.52 7.35
N ASN A 76 -20.11 13.74 6.84
CA ASN A 76 -20.86 14.80 7.55
C ASN A 76 -22.33 14.42 7.78
N SER A 77 -22.89 13.54 6.94
CA SER A 77 -24.24 13.01 7.09
C SER A 77 -24.39 11.62 6.44
N PRO A 78 -25.42 10.83 6.82
CA PRO A 78 -25.73 9.57 6.13
C PRO A 78 -26.01 9.75 4.63
N LEU A 79 -26.68 10.84 4.24
CA LEU A 79 -26.97 11.13 2.84
C LEU A 79 -25.69 11.38 2.02
N GLN A 80 -24.68 12.01 2.61
CA GLN A 80 -23.38 12.19 1.95
C GLN A 80 -22.68 10.84 1.75
N GLN A 81 -22.78 9.92 2.71
CA GLN A 81 -22.29 8.55 2.53
C GLN A 81 -23.05 7.81 1.42
N GLU A 82 -24.37 7.98 1.34
CA GLU A 82 -25.19 7.40 0.28
C GLU A 82 -24.75 7.92 -1.10
N HIS A 83 -24.61 9.24 -1.25
CA HIS A 83 -24.10 9.83 -2.50
C HIS A 83 -22.71 9.35 -2.86
N PHE A 84 -21.80 9.22 -1.88
CA PHE A 84 -20.48 8.63 -2.11
C PHE A 84 -20.57 7.23 -2.72
N ASN A 85 -21.44 6.37 -2.18
CA ASN A 85 -21.57 4.99 -2.65
C ASN A 85 -22.34 4.88 -3.97
N GLU A 86 -23.45 5.58 -4.12
CA GLU A 86 -24.36 5.39 -5.27
C GLU A 86 -24.01 6.29 -6.45
N ASN A 87 -23.69 7.57 -6.22
CA ASN A 87 -23.56 8.56 -7.30
C ASN A 87 -22.11 8.78 -7.77
N TYR A 88 -21.11 8.51 -6.91
CA TYR A 88 -19.71 8.83 -7.21
C TYR A 88 -18.83 7.60 -7.38
N LEU A 89 -18.85 6.66 -6.44
CA LEU A 89 -17.99 5.47 -6.50
C LEU A 89 -18.72 4.23 -7.02
N GLU A 90 -20.04 4.30 -7.20
CA GLU A 90 -20.91 3.21 -7.65
C GLU A 90 -20.55 1.87 -6.95
N SER A 91 -20.49 1.86 -5.62
CA SER A 91 -19.87 0.78 -4.84
C SER A 91 -20.51 -0.60 -5.02
N ASN A 92 -21.78 -0.64 -5.46
CA ASN A 92 -22.47 -1.87 -5.82
C ASN A 92 -21.86 -2.52 -7.09
N LYS A 93 -21.27 -1.71 -7.98
CA LYS A 93 -20.61 -2.13 -9.22
C LYS A 93 -19.09 -2.23 -9.04
N TYR A 94 -18.48 -1.25 -8.38
CA TYR A 94 -17.05 -1.20 -8.10
C TYR A 94 -16.81 -1.29 -6.59
N SER A 95 -16.90 -2.51 -6.05
CA SER A 95 -16.89 -2.75 -4.60
C SER A 95 -15.58 -2.37 -3.89
N THR A 96 -14.47 -2.23 -4.64
CA THR A 96 -13.14 -2.04 -4.06
C THR A 96 -12.31 -1.00 -4.82
N ALA A 97 -11.45 -0.31 -4.09
CA ALA A 97 -10.27 0.36 -4.65
C ALA A 97 -9.01 -0.45 -4.33
N SER A 98 -8.06 -0.48 -5.26
CA SER A 98 -6.81 -1.24 -5.11
C SER A 98 -5.58 -0.47 -5.60
N PHE A 99 -4.42 -0.81 -5.05
CA PHE A 99 -3.13 -0.37 -5.53
C PHE A 99 -2.14 -1.53 -5.50
N GLU A 100 -1.65 -1.92 -6.66
CA GLU A 100 -0.73 -3.06 -6.80
C GLU A 100 0.41 -2.74 -7.75
N GLY A 101 1.60 -3.27 -7.47
CA GLY A 101 2.78 -2.95 -8.26
C GLY A 101 4.09 -3.34 -7.60
N LYS A 102 5.11 -2.52 -7.80
CA LYS A 102 6.47 -2.74 -7.32
C LYS A 102 7.05 -1.56 -6.55
N ILE A 103 7.85 -1.87 -5.54
CA ILE A 103 8.70 -0.90 -4.83
C ILE A 103 9.92 -0.62 -5.70
N ILE A 104 10.22 0.66 -5.96
CA ILE A 104 11.33 1.07 -6.83
C ILE A 104 12.66 0.84 -6.11
N GLU A 105 12.77 1.24 -4.85
CA GLU A 105 13.98 1.16 -4.07
C GLU A 105 14.32 -0.30 -3.68
N ASP A 106 15.62 -0.56 -3.53
CA ASP A 106 16.11 -1.83 -3.00
C ASP A 106 16.25 -1.72 -1.48
N ILE A 107 15.31 -2.34 -0.75
CA ILE A 107 15.22 -2.21 0.70
C ILE A 107 15.33 -3.58 1.32
N ASP A 108 16.22 -3.66 2.31
CA ASP A 108 16.34 -4.83 3.15
C ASP A 108 15.39 -4.70 4.35
N PHE A 109 14.16 -5.22 4.19
CA PHE A 109 13.13 -5.19 5.24
C PHE A 109 13.47 -6.05 6.47
N SER A 110 14.61 -6.77 6.47
CA SER A 110 15.12 -7.45 7.66
C SER A 110 15.90 -6.52 8.60
N LYS A 111 16.26 -5.33 8.13
CA LYS A 111 17.02 -4.34 8.91
C LYS A 111 16.07 -3.31 9.48
N ASP A 112 16.20 -3.09 10.79
CA ASP A 112 15.52 -2.00 11.46
C ASP A 112 16.00 -0.66 10.90
N GLY A 113 15.06 0.26 10.65
CA GLY A 113 15.38 1.53 10.02
C GLY A 113 14.16 2.32 9.56
N VAL A 114 14.43 3.53 9.08
CA VAL A 114 13.43 4.40 8.46
C VAL A 114 13.82 4.57 6.99
N TYR A 115 12.86 4.34 6.10
CA TYR A 115 13.04 4.34 4.66
C TYR A 115 11.99 5.23 4.01
N SER A 116 12.41 6.04 3.04
CA SER A 116 11.48 6.72 2.15
C SER A 116 11.51 5.99 0.81
N ILE A 117 10.34 5.53 0.37
CA ILE A 117 10.20 4.60 -0.75
C ILE A 117 9.23 5.16 -1.78
N ARG A 118 9.33 4.67 -3.01
CA ARG A 118 8.40 4.93 -4.11
C ARG A 118 7.78 3.62 -4.56
N ALA A 119 6.48 3.52 -4.38
CA ALA A 119 5.67 2.44 -4.88
C ALA A 119 5.14 2.82 -6.28
N LYS A 120 5.58 2.12 -7.32
CA LYS A 120 5.07 2.26 -8.68
C LYS A 120 4.06 1.16 -8.97
N GLY A 121 2.84 1.52 -9.39
CA GLY A 121 1.81 0.52 -9.63
C GLY A 121 0.53 1.05 -10.24
N ASN A 122 -0.45 0.16 -10.37
CA ASN A 122 -1.77 0.44 -10.89
C ASN A 122 -2.71 0.78 -9.74
N LEU A 123 -3.18 2.03 -9.69
CA LEU A 123 -4.23 2.49 -8.80
C LEU A 123 -5.57 2.31 -9.51
N THR A 124 -6.42 1.43 -8.98
CA THR A 124 -7.77 1.20 -9.50
C THR A 124 -8.79 1.83 -8.55
N VAL A 125 -9.54 2.81 -9.04
CA VAL A 125 -10.66 3.44 -8.33
C VAL A 125 -11.80 3.59 -9.34
N HIS A 126 -13.03 3.28 -8.91
CA HIS A 126 -14.22 3.38 -9.77
C HIS A 126 -14.09 2.57 -11.08
N GLY A 127 -13.42 1.40 -11.00
CA GLY A 127 -13.15 0.53 -12.15
C GLY A 127 -12.12 1.05 -13.16
N VAL A 128 -11.56 2.25 -12.94
CA VAL A 128 -10.59 2.88 -13.84
C VAL A 128 -9.18 2.74 -13.26
N VAL A 129 -8.26 2.25 -14.09
CA VAL A 129 -6.85 2.02 -13.73
C VAL A 129 -6.01 3.22 -14.12
N GLN A 130 -5.16 3.67 -13.19
CA GLN A 130 -4.16 4.70 -13.42
C GLN A 130 -2.79 4.25 -12.92
N GLU A 131 -1.75 4.30 -13.75
CA GLU A 131 -0.38 4.04 -13.29
C GLU A 131 0.10 5.23 -12.45
N ARG A 132 0.54 4.97 -11.21
CA ARG A 132 0.98 5.99 -10.25
C ARG A 132 2.31 5.62 -9.64
N ILE A 133 3.05 6.64 -9.21
CA ILE A 133 4.18 6.52 -8.32
C ILE A 133 3.82 7.25 -7.03
N ILE A 134 3.70 6.52 -5.92
CA ILE A 134 3.32 7.04 -4.61
C ILE A 134 4.54 6.96 -3.68
N LYS A 135 4.88 8.09 -3.06
CA LYS A 135 5.92 8.15 -2.03
C LYS A 135 5.35 7.66 -0.70
N SER A 136 6.13 6.89 0.03
CA SER A 136 5.73 6.30 1.29
C SER A 136 6.88 6.31 2.29
N ASP A 137 6.58 6.62 3.54
CA ASP A 137 7.50 6.47 4.65
C ASP A 137 7.29 5.11 5.30
N VAL A 138 8.39 4.39 5.50
CA VAL A 138 8.39 3.03 6.04
C VAL A 138 9.32 2.96 7.24
N ILE A 139 8.82 2.47 8.35
CA ILE A 139 9.61 2.17 9.55
C ILE A 139 9.63 0.65 9.72
N VAL A 140 10.82 0.06 9.69
CA VAL A 140 11.03 -1.35 10.02
C VAL A 140 11.53 -1.41 11.45
N LYS A 141 10.86 -2.20 12.29
CA LYS A 141 11.29 -2.48 13.66
C LYS A 141 10.85 -3.86 14.08
N HIS A 142 11.80 -4.70 14.52
CA HIS A 142 11.52 -6.05 15.00
C HIS A 142 10.64 -6.87 14.04
N ASN A 143 11.00 -6.92 12.75
CA ASN A 143 10.23 -7.58 11.69
C ASN A 143 8.76 -7.11 11.55
N THR A 144 8.45 -5.91 12.03
CA THR A 144 7.17 -5.24 11.78
C THR A 144 7.44 -4.03 10.89
N ILE A 145 6.51 -3.74 9.97
CA ILE A 145 6.57 -2.59 9.09
C ILE A 145 5.44 -1.63 9.47
N SER A 146 5.77 -0.39 9.80
CA SER A 146 4.80 0.72 9.85
C SER A 146 4.94 1.56 8.59
N LEU A 147 3.86 1.69 7.83
CA LEU A 147 3.77 2.38 6.56
C LEU A 147 2.91 3.64 6.72
N LYS A 148 3.38 4.76 6.17
CA LYS A 148 2.58 5.98 5.98
C LYS A 148 2.70 6.48 4.55
N SER A 149 1.59 6.92 3.96
CA SER A 149 1.59 7.55 2.63
C SER A 149 0.59 8.69 2.57
N ASN A 150 0.92 9.73 1.84
CA ASN A 150 0.02 10.84 1.51
C ASN A 150 0.13 11.12 0.02
N PHE A 151 -1.00 11.15 -0.67
CA PHE A 151 -1.06 11.42 -2.10
C PHE A 151 -2.44 11.97 -2.48
N THR A 152 -2.54 12.48 -3.70
CA THR A 152 -3.78 13.03 -4.24
C THR A 152 -4.35 12.13 -5.33
N VAL A 153 -5.67 12.13 -5.44
CA VAL A 153 -6.42 11.45 -6.50
C VAL A 153 -7.28 12.48 -7.21
N LEU A 154 -7.07 12.63 -8.51
CA LEU A 154 -7.95 13.46 -9.34
C LEU A 154 -9.18 12.64 -9.72
N LEU A 155 -10.37 13.20 -9.47
CA LEU A 155 -11.63 12.51 -9.76
C LEU A 155 -11.79 12.22 -11.27
N ALA A 156 -11.31 13.15 -12.11
CA ALA A 156 -11.36 13.01 -13.57
C ALA A 156 -10.55 11.81 -14.09
N ASP A 157 -9.41 11.49 -13.46
CA ASP A 157 -8.59 10.34 -13.84
C ASP A 157 -9.31 9.00 -13.65
N HIS A 158 -10.36 8.99 -12.82
CA HIS A 158 -11.15 7.80 -12.51
C HIS A 158 -12.60 7.88 -13.02
N ASN A 159 -12.87 8.74 -14.00
CA ASN A 159 -14.20 8.95 -14.58
C ASN A 159 -15.28 9.31 -13.55
N ILE A 160 -14.91 10.00 -12.47
CA ILE A 160 -15.84 10.49 -11.47
C ILE A 160 -16.15 11.96 -11.81
N SER A 161 -17.34 12.21 -12.36
CA SER A 161 -17.75 13.56 -12.75
C SER A 161 -18.31 14.35 -11.55
N ILE A 162 -17.99 15.65 -11.50
CA ILE A 162 -18.59 16.58 -10.53
C ILE A 162 -19.73 17.34 -11.21
N PRO A 163 -20.98 17.19 -10.75
CA PRO A 163 -22.09 18.00 -11.27
C PRO A 163 -21.84 19.49 -11.02
N LYS A 164 -22.16 20.33 -12.02
CA LYS A 164 -21.96 21.80 -11.93
C LYS A 164 -22.59 22.43 -10.68
N VAL A 165 -23.73 21.92 -10.23
CA VAL A 165 -24.47 22.44 -9.08
C VAL A 165 -23.78 22.21 -7.72
N VAL A 166 -22.79 21.31 -7.65
CA VAL A 166 -22.06 20.99 -6.40
C VAL A 166 -20.56 21.28 -6.49
N HIS A 167 -20.07 21.94 -7.54
CA HIS A 167 -18.64 22.16 -7.75
C HIS A 167 -17.95 22.97 -6.63
N GLU A 168 -18.66 23.86 -5.95
CA GLU A 168 -18.12 24.60 -4.79
C GLU A 168 -18.11 23.77 -3.50
N LYS A 169 -18.74 22.59 -3.49
CA LYS A 169 -18.86 21.67 -2.34
C LYS A 169 -18.02 20.41 -2.47
N LEU A 170 -17.53 20.09 -3.67
CA LEU A 170 -16.74 18.89 -3.95
C LEU A 170 -15.46 19.26 -4.69
N ALA A 171 -14.31 18.88 -4.14
CA ALA A 171 -13.01 19.13 -4.75
C ALA A 171 -12.77 18.17 -5.93
N SER A 172 -12.11 18.65 -6.98
CA SER A 172 -11.62 17.82 -8.09
C SER A 172 -10.41 16.97 -7.73
N GLU A 173 -9.66 17.38 -6.72
CA GLU A 173 -8.52 16.68 -6.16
C GLU A 173 -8.82 16.23 -4.74
N ILE A 174 -8.67 14.93 -4.48
CA ILE A 174 -8.94 14.32 -3.19
C ILE A 174 -7.63 13.98 -2.51
N ASN A 175 -7.42 14.49 -1.30
CA ASN A 175 -6.27 14.12 -0.47
C ASN A 175 -6.52 12.77 0.18
N VAL A 176 -5.58 11.83 0.06
CA VAL A 176 -5.65 10.49 0.64
C VAL A 176 -4.47 10.28 1.59
N GLU A 177 -4.75 9.81 2.80
CA GLU A 177 -3.74 9.36 3.77
C GLU A 177 -3.92 7.86 4.03
N ILE A 178 -2.81 7.12 4.02
CA ILE A 178 -2.74 5.71 4.41
C ILE A 178 -1.80 5.56 5.59
N LYS A 179 -2.22 4.77 6.57
CA LYS A 179 -1.40 4.29 7.69
C LYS A 179 -1.62 2.80 7.85
N ALA A 180 -0.58 1.99 7.88
CA ALA A 180 -0.72 0.55 8.07
C ALA A 180 0.44 -0.04 8.86
N ASP A 181 0.13 -1.00 9.74
CA ASP A 181 1.10 -1.86 10.40
C ASP A 181 1.01 -3.26 9.79
N LEU A 182 2.13 -3.75 9.30
CA LEU A 182 2.26 -5.05 8.69
C LEU A 182 3.15 -5.96 9.54
N ILE A 183 2.76 -7.21 9.62
CA ILE A 183 3.50 -8.27 10.30
C ILE A 183 3.92 -9.32 9.29
N VAL A 184 4.92 -10.13 9.64
CA VAL A 184 5.31 -11.31 8.86
C VAL A 184 4.08 -12.20 8.61
N LYS A 185 3.93 -12.65 7.36
CA LYS A 185 2.78 -13.42 6.89
C LYS A 185 2.65 -14.77 7.58
#